data_AF-A0A9W4NLS5-F1
#
_entry.id   AF-A0A9W4NLS5-F1
#
_cell.length_a   1.000
_cell.length_b   1.000
_cell.length_c   1.000
_cell.angle_alpha   90.00
_cell.angle_beta   90.00
_cell.angle_gamma   90.00
#
_symmetry.space_group_name_H-M   'P 1'
#
loop_
_entity.id
_entity.type
_entity.pdbx_description
1 polymer ?
#
loop_
_entity_poly.entity_id
_entity_poly.type
_entity_poly.pdbx_seq_one_letter_code
_entity_poly.pdbx_strand_id
1 'polypeptide(L)'
;MEGYSQDTCHAYVASMSTSYGYVPSKAAAIAFVVFFGVSMVAHMAQTFVFRTWWCAVFSIGCLVELLGWAARAWSSICPYAQTPYMMQITTLIIGKCSSK
;
A
#
# COMPACT_ATOMS: atom_id res chain seq x y z
N MET A 1 2.53 15.35 19.74
CA MET A 1 2.61 14.13 18.91
C MET A 1 2.19 12.98 19.81
N GLU A 2 0.88 12.78 19.92
CA GLU A 2 0.24 11.86 20.86
C GLU A 2 -0.33 10.68 20.06
N GLY A 3 0.00 9.43 20.42
CA GLY A 3 -0.83 8.27 20.06
C GLY A 3 -0.33 7.30 18.98
N TYR A 4 0.76 6.57 19.24
CA TYR A 4 1.04 5.27 18.57
C TYR A 4 0.25 4.09 19.21
N SER A 5 -0.54 4.35 20.27
CA SER A 5 -1.28 3.33 21.04
C SER A 5 -2.42 2.62 20.28
N GLN A 6 -2.77 3.08 19.07
CA GLN A 6 -3.84 2.52 18.24
C GLN A 6 -3.39 1.34 17.36
N ASP A 7 -2.09 1.02 17.32
CA ASP A 7 -1.54 -0.04 16.48
C ASP A 7 -1.42 -1.41 17.19
N THR A 8 -2.08 -1.56 18.34
CA THR A 8 -2.11 -2.84 19.06
C THR A 8 -2.84 -3.89 18.20
N CYS A 9 -2.08 -4.80 17.62
CA CYS A 9 -2.59 -5.88 16.77
C CYS A 9 -3.38 -6.90 17.61
N HIS A 10 -4.70 -6.83 17.55
CA HIS A 10 -5.59 -7.81 18.16
C HIS A 10 -6.13 -8.77 17.11
N ALA A 11 -6.31 -10.04 17.51
CA ALA A 11 -7.01 -11.03 16.68
C ALA A 11 -8.44 -10.54 16.36
N TYR A 12 -8.93 -10.87 15.17
CA TYR A 12 -10.27 -10.47 14.73
C TYR A 12 -11.34 -10.99 15.69
N VAL A 13 -12.06 -10.07 16.32
CA VAL A 13 -13.22 -10.34 17.17
C VAL A 13 -14.48 -9.92 16.42
N ALA A 14 -15.38 -10.87 16.14
CA ALA A 14 -16.59 -10.63 15.35
C ALA A 14 -17.59 -9.65 16.00
N SER A 15 -17.43 -9.35 17.29
CA SER A 15 -18.28 -8.43 18.06
C SER A 15 -17.89 -6.95 17.94
N MET A 16 -16.77 -6.62 17.30
CA MET A 16 -16.31 -5.24 17.12
C MET A 16 -16.27 -4.87 15.64
N SER A 17 -16.75 -3.67 15.30
CA SER A 17 -16.65 -3.12 13.94
C SER A 17 -15.19 -2.80 13.59
N THR A 18 -14.72 -3.31 12.45
CA THR A 18 -13.41 -2.95 11.87
C THR A 18 -13.56 -1.68 11.03
N SER A 19 -12.49 -0.90 10.83
CA SER A 19 -12.53 0.30 9.96
C SER A 19 -12.91 -0.01 8.51
N TYR A 20 -12.72 -1.26 8.05
CA TYR A 20 -13.10 -1.71 6.72
C TYR A 20 -14.52 -2.27 6.63
N GLY A 21 -15.14 -2.68 7.74
CA GLY A 21 -16.41 -3.42 7.73
C GLY A 21 -16.34 -4.85 7.16
N TYR A 22 -15.18 -5.29 6.67
CA TYR A 22 -14.90 -6.65 6.19
C TYR A 22 -13.41 -7.00 6.36
N VAL A 23 -13.06 -8.28 6.24
CA VAL A 23 -11.66 -8.75 6.28
C VAL A 23 -11.09 -8.76 4.85
N PRO A 24 -10.04 -7.96 4.57
CA PRO A 24 -9.45 -7.91 3.23
C PRO A 24 -8.71 -9.20 2.86
N SER A 25 -8.80 -9.62 1.59
CA SER A 25 -8.11 -10.81 1.08
C SER A 25 -6.60 -10.62 1.00
N LYS A 26 -5.86 -11.49 1.72
CA LYS A 26 -4.39 -11.55 1.73
C LYS A 26 -3.81 -11.90 0.37
N ALA A 27 -4.43 -12.84 -0.33
CA ALA A 27 -3.93 -13.34 -1.61
C ALA A 27 -3.91 -12.24 -2.68
N ALA A 28 -4.98 -11.44 -2.75
CA ALA A 28 -5.04 -10.32 -3.68
C ALA A 28 -3.95 -9.29 -3.36
N ALA A 29 -3.75 -8.96 -2.08
CA ALA A 29 -2.73 -7.99 -1.69
C ALA A 29 -1.32 -8.42 -2.10
N ILE A 30 -0.96 -9.68 -1.88
CA ILE A 30 0.35 -10.23 -2.24
C ILE A 30 0.55 -10.22 -3.76
N ALA A 31 -0.47 -10.61 -4.54
CA ALA A 31 -0.37 -10.66 -6.00
C ALA A 31 -0.02 -9.29 -6.59
N PHE A 32 -0.68 -8.22 -6.14
CA PHE A 32 -0.41 -6.88 -6.62
C PHE A 32 0.91 -6.29 -6.09
N VAL A 33 1.31 -6.58 -4.85
CA VAL A 33 2.66 -6.20 -4.34
C VAL A 33 3.75 -6.78 -5.25
N VAL A 34 3.65 -8.06 -5.62
CA VAL A 34 4.64 -8.69 -6.51
C VAL A 34 4.62 -8.03 -7.89
N PHE A 35 3.43 -7.81 -8.46
CA PHE A 35 3.29 -7.22 -9.78
C PHE A 35 3.89 -5.80 -9.88
N PHE A 36 3.58 -4.93 -8.90
CA PHE A 36 4.11 -3.57 -8.86
C PHE A 36 5.58 -3.54 -8.43
N GLY A 37 6.03 -4.46 -7.58
CA GLY A 37 7.42 -4.58 -7.17
C GLY A 37 8.36 -4.96 -8.31
N VAL A 38 7.97 -5.94 -9.13
CA VAL A 38 8.73 -6.33 -10.33
C VAL A 38 8.76 -5.20 -11.34
N SER A 39 7.60 -4.56 -11.60
CA SER A 39 7.51 -3.41 -12.50
C SER A 39 8.40 -2.25 -12.06
N MET A 40 8.43 -1.95 -10.76
CA MET A 40 9.32 -0.92 -10.19
C MET A 40 10.79 -1.24 -10.44
N VAL A 41 11.23 -2.48 -10.20
CA VAL A 41 12.63 -2.88 -10.42
C VAL A 41 13.01 -2.79 -11.90
N ALA A 42 12.11 -3.21 -12.80
CA ALA A 42 12.33 -3.11 -14.24
C ALA A 42 12.49 -1.65 -14.71
N HIS A 43 11.61 -0.75 -14.25
CA HIS A 43 11.68 0.67 -14.58
C HIS A 43 12.88 1.37 -13.92
N MET A 44 13.24 0.97 -12.70
CA MET A 44 14.43 1.46 -12.02
C MET A 44 15.69 1.08 -12.80
N ALA A 45 15.81 -0.18 -13.21
CA ALA A 45 16.92 -0.66 -14.05
C ALA A 45 16.99 0.10 -15.39
N GLN A 46 15.86 0.31 -16.06
CA GLN A 46 15.81 1.11 -17.30
C GLN A 46 16.25 2.56 -17.07
N THR A 47 15.86 3.18 -15.95
CA THR A 47 16.25 4.55 -15.60
C THR A 47 17.76 4.67 -15.41
N PHE A 48 18.39 3.67 -14.77
CA PHE A 48 19.84 3.66 -14.56
C PHE A 48 20.64 3.38 -15.84
N VAL A 49 20.16 2.47 -16.69
CA VAL A 49 20.87 2.07 -17.91
C VAL A 49 20.68 3.08 -19.05
N PHE A 50 19.46 3.56 -19.28
CA PHE A 50 19.12 4.41 -20.42
C PHE A 50 18.99 5.90 -20.08
N ARG A 51 19.16 6.28 -18.80
CA ARG A 51 19.09 7.68 -18.31
C ARG A 51 17.80 8.40 -18.71
N THR A 52 16.71 7.66 -18.88
CA THR A 52 15.39 8.18 -19.22
C THR A 52 14.69 8.72 -17.99
N TRP A 53 14.73 10.04 -17.80
CA TRP A 53 14.09 10.74 -16.68
C TRP A 53 12.57 10.49 -16.57
N TRP A 54 11.90 10.17 -17.69
CA TRP A 54 10.48 9.83 -17.71
C TRP A 54 10.15 8.51 -17.00
N CYS A 55 11.10 7.58 -16.91
CA CYS A 55 10.91 6.31 -16.20
C CYS A 55 10.82 6.50 -14.67
N ALA A 56 11.33 7.62 -14.14
CA ALA A 56 11.24 7.93 -12.72
C ALA A 56 9.77 8.14 -12.26
N VAL A 57 8.92 8.72 -13.12
CA VAL A 57 7.49 8.92 -12.82
C VAL A 57 6.77 7.56 -12.68
N PHE A 58 7.10 6.60 -13.55
CA PHE A 58 6.60 5.23 -13.45
C PHE A 58 7.06 4.53 -12.17
N SER A 59 8.33 4.69 -11.80
CA SER A 59 8.86 4.13 -10.54
C SER A 59 8.15 4.70 -9.31
N ILE A 60 7.85 6.00 -9.28
CA ILE A 60 7.11 6.63 -8.19
C ILE A 60 5.65 6.13 -8.14
N GLY A 61 4.99 5.99 -9.30
CA GLY A 61 3.66 5.42 -9.38
C GLY A 61 3.61 3.97 -8.85
N CYS A 62 4.56 3.13 -9.26
CA CYS A 62 4.68 1.77 -8.75
C CYS A 62 4.97 1.72 -7.24
N LEU A 63 5.77 2.65 -6.70
CA LEU A 63 6.03 2.76 -5.26
C LEU A 63 4.75 3.07 -4.48
N VAL A 64 3.96 4.06 -4.91
CA VAL A 64 2.71 4.45 -4.25
C VAL A 64 1.74 3.27 -4.22
N GLU A 65 1.60 2.56 -5.33
CA GLU A 65 0.73 1.38 -5.40
C GLU A 65 1.23 0.22 -4.54
N LEU A 66 2.54 -0.04 -4.54
CA LEU A 66 3.13 -1.05 -3.67
C LEU A 66 2.88 -0.75 -2.19
N LEU A 67 2.98 0.53 -1.77
CA LEU A 67 2.66 0.96 -0.41
C LEU A 67 1.18 0.77 -0.08
N GLY A 68 0.26 1.07 -1.00
CA GLY A 68 -1.18 0.85 -0.80
C GLY A 68 -1.55 -0.62 -0.64
N TRP A 69 -0.94 -1.51 -1.44
CA TRP A 69 -1.14 -2.96 -1.33
C TRP A 69 -0.47 -3.56 -0.10
N ALA A 70 0.71 -3.05 0.31
CA ALA A 70 1.36 -3.44 1.56
C ALA A 70 0.51 -3.04 2.78
N ALA A 71 -0.07 -1.83 2.76
CA ALA A 71 -1.00 -1.38 3.79
C ALA A 71 -2.26 -2.26 3.86
N ARG A 72 -2.78 -2.72 2.70
CA ARG A 72 -3.88 -3.70 2.63
C ARG A 72 -3.50 -5.06 3.21
N ALA A 73 -2.28 -5.52 2.98
CA ALA A 73 -1.79 -6.76 3.57
C ALA A 73 -1.67 -6.62 5.09
N TRP A 74 -1.20 -5.48 5.58
CA TRP A 74 -1.11 -5.22 7.02
C TRP A 74 -2.49 -5.15 7.69
N SER A 75 -3.47 -4.48 7.06
CA SER A 75 -4.85 -4.42 7.58
C SER A 75 -5.56 -5.78 7.60
N SER A 76 -5.11 -6.74 6.80
CA SER A 76 -5.62 -8.13 6.85
C SER A 76 -5.11 -8.95 8.04
N ILE A 77 -4.02 -8.50 8.67
CA ILE A 77 -3.42 -9.13 9.84
C ILE A 77 -3.89 -8.42 11.11
N CYS A 78 -3.95 -7.08 11.06
CA CYS A 78 -4.38 -6.22 12.16
C CYS A 78 -5.51 -5.28 11.68
N PRO A 79 -6.78 -5.74 11.72
CA PRO A 79 -7.89 -5.00 11.12
C PRO A 79 -8.34 -3.75 11.89
N TYR A 80 -7.86 -3.60 13.13
CA TYR A 80 -8.20 -2.45 14.01
C TYR A 80 -7.17 -1.33 13.96
N ALA A 81 -5.97 -1.59 13.43
CA ALA A 81 -4.88 -0.61 13.36
C ALA A 81 -5.23 0.53 12.38
N GLN A 82 -5.13 1.77 12.83
CA GLN A 82 -5.49 2.95 12.03
C GLN A 82 -4.39 3.35 11.05
N THR A 83 -3.12 3.10 11.40
CA THR A 83 -1.96 3.40 10.55
C THR A 83 -2.04 2.76 9.16
N PRO A 84 -2.30 1.44 9.01
CA PRO A 84 -2.41 0.83 7.69
C PRO A 84 -3.67 1.27 6.92
N TYR A 85 -4.75 1.64 7.60
CA TYR A 85 -5.94 2.18 6.94
C TYR A 85 -5.65 3.55 6.30
N MET A 86 -5.03 4.45 7.06
CA MET A 86 -4.68 5.79 6.57
C MET A 86 -3.64 5.72 5.46
N MET A 87 -2.62 4.86 5.60
CA MET A 87 -1.61 4.64 4.57
C MET A 87 -2.25 4.22 3.24
N GLN A 88 -3.19 3.27 3.25
CA GLN A 88 -3.90 2.86 2.04
C GLN A 88 -4.66 4.01 1.39
N ILE A 89 -5.42 4.80 2.17
CA ILE A 89 -6.22 5.90 1.61
C ILE A 89 -5.31 7.02 1.06
N THR A 90 -4.25 7.37 1.78
CA THR A 90 -3.30 8.39 1.33
C THR A 90 -2.59 7.97 0.04
N THR A 91 -2.16 6.72 -0.09
CA THR A 91 -1.54 6.23 -1.33
C THR A 91 -2.52 6.24 -2.51
N LEU A 92 -3.78 5.87 -2.28
CA LEU A 92 -4.82 5.96 -3.32
C LEU A 92 -5.09 7.40 -3.78
N ILE A 93 -5.04 8.37 -2.85
CA ILE A 93 -5.20 9.79 -3.17
C ILE A 93 -3.99 10.29 -3.97
N ILE A 94 -2.76 9.95 -3.56
CA ILE A 94 -1.53 10.37 -4.25
C ILE A 94 -1.45 9.76 -5.65
N GLY A 95 -1.71 8.45 -5.79
CA GLY A 95 -1.69 7.76 -7.08
C GLY A 95 -2.69 8.33 -8.06
N LYS A 96 -3.89 8.72 -7.59
CA LYS A 96 -4.94 9.33 -8.42
C LYS A 96 -4.67 10.80 -8.80
N CYS A 97 -3.74 11.48 -8.13
CA CYS A 97 -3.43 12.89 -8.37
C CYS A 97 -2.34 13.13 -9.42
N SER A 98 -1.67 12.09 -9.94
CA SER A 98 -0.60 12.24 -10.95
C SER A 98 -1.12 12.37 -12.40
N SER A 99 -2.43 12.46 -12.64
CA SER A 99 -3.02 12.50 -14.00
C SER A 99 -3.76 13.80 -14.32
N LYS A 100 -3.34 14.94 -13.77
CA LYS A 100 -3.83 16.25 -14.23
C LYS A 100 -2.68 17.11 -14.72
#